data_AF-A0A090YZG8-F1
#
_entry.id   AF-A0A090YZG8-F1
#
_cell.length_a   1.000
_cell.length_b   1.000
_cell.length_c   1.000
_cell.angle_alpha   90.00
_cell.angle_beta   90.00
_cell.angle_gamma   90.00
#
_symmetry.space_group_name_H-M   'P 1'
#
loop_
_entity.id
_entity.type
_entity.pdbx_description
1 polymer ?
#
loop_
_entity_poly.entity_id
_entity_poly.type
_entity_poly.pdbx_seq_one_letter_code
_entity_poly.pdbx_strand_id
1 'polypeptide(L)'
;MGKNRKINTKKDFLMYGAMNKKAYVDTFLNNGASLAEGMVPAKFTKGPDDKDFRKENGNLVKDSVKVAKVNWKKAKQELSTDKVTLELLTRDNAIAKKTGLAGNEKAP
;
A
#
# COMPACT_ATOMS: atom_id res chain seq x y z
N MET A 1 -20.84 -24.97 4.03
CA MET A 1 -20.36 -24.03 2.98
C MET A 1 -19.68 -22.84 3.64
N GLY A 2 -18.45 -22.56 3.22
CA GLY A 2 -17.43 -21.85 4.00
C GLY A 2 -17.68 -20.35 4.19
N LYS A 3 -17.38 -19.87 5.40
CA LYS A 3 -17.31 -18.45 5.73
C LYS A 3 -16.25 -17.80 4.84
N ASN A 4 -16.68 -17.11 3.77
CA ASN A 4 -15.90 -16.12 3.04
C ASN A 4 -15.54 -14.97 4.00
N ARG A 5 -14.53 -15.22 4.84
CA ARG A 5 -14.07 -14.29 5.86
C ARG A 5 -13.47 -13.08 5.15
N LYS A 6 -13.86 -11.90 5.61
CA LYS A 6 -13.42 -10.53 5.24
C LYS A 6 -11.90 -10.33 5.36
N ILE A 7 -11.10 -11.11 4.63
CA ILE A 7 -9.64 -11.16 4.75
C ILE A 7 -8.97 -10.14 3.80
N ASN A 8 -9.60 -9.74 2.70
CA ASN A 8 -9.01 -8.78 1.75
C ASN A 8 -8.84 -7.38 2.34
N THR A 9 -9.90 -6.76 2.86
CA THR A 9 -9.84 -5.36 3.30
C THR A 9 -8.85 -5.13 4.44
N LYS A 10 -8.75 -6.04 5.42
CA LYS A 10 -7.80 -5.90 6.54
C LYS A 10 -6.34 -6.01 6.08
N LYS A 11 -6.03 -6.88 5.11
CA LYS A 11 -4.68 -7.03 4.54
C LYS A 11 -4.30 -5.81 3.71
N ASP A 12 -5.24 -5.29 2.94
CA ASP A 12 -5.05 -4.08 2.14
C ASP A 12 -4.73 -2.87 3.04
N PHE A 13 -5.53 -2.65 4.09
CA PHE A 13 -5.26 -1.57 5.05
C PHE A 13 -3.96 -1.74 5.84
N LEU A 14 -3.53 -2.99 6.08
CA LEU A 14 -2.24 -3.27 6.70
C LEU A 14 -1.10 -2.83 5.78
N MET A 15 -1.12 -3.27 4.51
CA MET A 15 -0.06 -2.97 3.55
C MET A 15 -0.03 -1.48 3.19
N TYR A 16 -1.16 -0.91 2.77
CA TYR A 16 -1.24 0.51 2.43
C TYR A 16 -0.87 1.41 3.62
N GLY A 17 -1.38 1.11 4.81
CA GLY A 17 -1.09 1.91 6.00
C GLY A 17 0.35 1.81 6.51
N ALA A 18 1.09 0.76 6.11
CA ALA A 18 2.49 0.58 6.45
C ALA A 18 3.44 1.20 5.40
N MET A 19 2.96 1.48 4.19
CA MET A 19 3.76 2.11 3.14
C MET A 19 3.89 3.61 3.39
N ASN A 20 5.12 4.09 3.54
CA ASN A 20 5.40 5.54 3.52
C ASN A 20 5.45 6.02 2.07
N LYS A 21 4.28 6.22 1.44
CA LYS A 21 4.19 6.62 0.02
C LYS A 21 4.89 7.93 -0.27
N LYS A 22 4.92 8.86 0.68
CA LYS A 22 5.61 10.16 0.54
C LYS A 22 7.12 9.96 0.40
N ALA A 23 7.74 9.24 1.34
CA ALA A 23 9.16 8.94 1.25
C ALA A 23 9.49 8.14 -0.02
N TYR A 24 8.61 7.20 -0.41
CA TYR A 24 8.75 6.43 -1.64
C TYR A 24 8.83 7.32 -2.88
N VAL A 25 7.86 8.22 -3.07
CA VAL A 25 7.81 9.12 -4.21
C VAL A 25 8.97 10.11 -4.19
N ASP A 26 9.18 10.81 -3.06
CA ASP A 26 10.12 11.92 -2.98
C ASP A 26 11.58 11.47 -2.99
N THR A 27 11.91 10.31 -2.39
CA THR A 27 13.30 9.87 -2.19
C THR A 27 13.72 8.75 -3.15
N PHE A 28 12.81 7.83 -3.48
CA PHE A 28 13.17 6.66 -4.29
C PHE A 28 12.87 6.86 -5.77
N LEU A 29 11.69 7.41 -6.10
CA LEU A 29 11.34 7.68 -7.49
C LEU A 29 11.95 8.98 -7.99
N ASN A 30 11.74 10.09 -7.27
CA ASN A 30 12.26 11.42 -7.56
C ASN A 30 12.18 11.82 -9.06
N ASN A 31 11.06 11.52 -9.69
CA ASN A 31 10.86 11.67 -11.15
C ASN A 31 9.55 12.41 -11.51
N GLY A 32 8.96 13.12 -10.55
CA GLY A 32 7.68 13.82 -10.74
C GLY A 32 6.44 12.94 -10.52
N ALA A 33 6.60 11.68 -10.09
CA ALA A 33 5.48 10.88 -9.62
C ALA A 33 4.75 11.55 -8.44
N SER A 34 3.47 11.24 -8.26
CA SER A 34 2.64 11.74 -7.16
C SER A 34 2.13 10.60 -6.29
N LEU A 35 1.66 10.93 -5.08
CA LEU A 35 1.04 9.96 -4.18
C LEU A 35 -0.14 9.25 -4.85
N ALA A 36 -0.14 7.92 -4.82
CA ALA A 36 -1.29 7.13 -5.23
C ALA A 36 -2.36 7.18 -4.14
N GLU A 37 -3.46 7.87 -4.42
CA GLU A 37 -4.63 7.96 -3.52
C GLU A 37 -5.70 6.90 -3.81
N GLY A 38 -5.49 6.09 -4.85
CA GLY A 38 -6.38 5.03 -5.30
C GLY A 38 -5.84 4.37 -6.57
N MET A 39 -6.56 3.36 -7.06
CA MET A 39 -6.20 2.66 -8.30
C MET A 39 -6.44 3.52 -9.55
N VAL A 40 -7.45 4.39 -9.52
CA VAL A 40 -7.72 5.34 -10.60
C VAL A 40 -6.83 6.56 -10.42
N PRO A 41 -5.94 6.90 -11.36
CA PRO A 41 -5.12 8.11 -11.27
C PRO A 41 -5.98 9.37 -11.38
N ALA A 42 -5.49 10.47 -10.80
CA ALA A 42 -6.10 11.78 -11.03
C ALA A 42 -5.93 12.19 -12.50
N LYS A 43 -6.91 12.91 -13.06
CA LYS A 43 -6.96 13.38 -14.45
C LYS A 43 -6.99 12.25 -15.48
N PHE A 44 -7.43 11.06 -15.09
CA PHE A 44 -7.47 9.90 -15.98
C PHE A 44 -8.86 9.67 -16.61
N THR A 45 -9.91 9.71 -15.80
CA THR A 45 -11.28 9.45 -16.25
C THR A 45 -12.25 10.42 -15.60
N LYS A 46 -13.33 10.72 -16.33
CA LYS A 46 -14.38 11.64 -15.93
C LYS A 46 -15.70 10.91 -15.76
N GLY A 47 -16.53 11.41 -14.84
CA GLY A 47 -17.89 10.96 -14.64
C GLY A 47 -18.86 11.49 -15.72
N PRO A 48 -20.13 11.07 -15.68
CA PRO A 48 -21.19 11.58 -16.57
C PRO A 48 -21.40 13.10 -16.50
N ASP A 49 -20.94 13.74 -15.42
CA ASP A 49 -21.02 15.17 -15.17
C ASP A 49 -19.74 15.93 -15.58
N ASP A 50 -18.86 15.27 -16.36
CA ASP A 50 -17.56 15.76 -16.84
C ASP A 50 -16.56 16.12 -15.71
N LYS A 51 -16.82 15.72 -14.45
CA LYS A 51 -15.88 15.90 -13.35
C LYS A 51 -14.87 14.76 -13.29
N ASP A 52 -13.65 15.10 -12.91
CA ASP A 52 -12.60 14.12 -12.66
C ASP A 52 -13.00 13.18 -11.50
N PHE A 53 -12.86 11.88 -11.73
CA PHE A 53 -13.25 10.86 -10.75
C PHE A 53 -12.59 11.05 -9.38
N ARG A 54 -11.35 11.54 -9.33
CA ARG A 54 -10.63 11.74 -8.06
C ARG A 54 -11.04 13.02 -7.34
N LYS A 55 -11.44 14.06 -8.06
CA LYS A 55 -12.04 15.25 -7.44
C LYS A 55 -13.31 14.90 -6.66
N GLU A 56 -14.10 13.96 -7.16
CA GLU A 56 -15.36 13.57 -6.50
C GLU A 56 -15.15 12.58 -5.36
N ASN A 57 -14.25 11.61 -5.54
CA ASN A 57 -14.08 10.50 -4.60
C ASN A 57 -12.98 10.74 -3.55
N GLY A 58 -12.17 11.78 -3.71
CA GLY A 58 -11.10 12.15 -2.79
C GLY A 58 -10.05 11.04 -2.65
N ASN A 59 -9.43 10.92 -1.47
CA ASN A 59 -8.42 9.89 -1.20
C ASN A 59 -9.03 8.62 -0.61
N LEU A 60 -8.94 7.51 -1.37
CA LEU A 60 -9.50 6.20 -1.06
C LEU A 60 -8.51 5.25 -0.38
N VAL A 61 -7.22 5.58 -0.41
CA VAL A 61 -6.13 4.74 0.12
C VAL A 61 -5.28 5.60 1.05
N LYS A 62 -5.81 5.85 2.24
CA LYS A 62 -5.16 6.68 3.26
C LYS A 62 -4.08 5.90 4.00
N ASP A 63 -2.95 6.56 4.24
CA ASP A 63 -1.85 5.98 5.01
C ASP A 63 -2.13 6.15 6.50
N SER A 64 -2.14 5.04 7.23
CA SER A 64 -2.29 5.07 8.69
C SER A 64 -1.45 3.96 9.33
N VAL A 65 -0.23 4.34 9.74
CA VAL A 65 0.67 3.45 10.48
C VAL A 65 0.01 2.93 11.76
N LYS A 66 -0.83 3.74 12.41
CA LYS A 66 -1.59 3.34 13.60
C LYS A 66 -2.57 2.20 13.28
N VAL A 67 -3.35 2.33 12.21
CA VAL A 67 -4.29 1.28 11.77
C VAL A 67 -3.54 0.04 11.31
N ALA A 68 -2.44 0.20 10.58
CA ALA A 68 -1.58 -0.91 10.16
C ALA A 68 -1.05 -1.70 11.38
N LYS A 69 -0.52 -1.03 12.42
CA LYS A 69 -0.07 -1.68 13.67
C LYS A 69 -1.20 -2.44 14.38
N VAL A 70 -2.42 -1.90 14.40
CA VAL A 70 -3.59 -2.58 15.00
C VAL A 70 -3.96 -3.83 14.19
N ASN A 71 -4.00 -3.72 12.86
CA ASN A 71 -4.31 -4.85 11.98
C ASN A 71 -3.21 -5.91 12.01
N TRP A 72 -1.95 -5.53 12.17
CA TRP A 72 -0.83 -6.46 12.33
C TRP A 72 -1.01 -7.33 13.58
N LYS A 73 -1.29 -6.70 14.73
CA LYS A 73 -1.57 -7.44 15.98
C LYS A 73 -2.71 -8.45 15.81
N LYS A 74 -3.80 -8.03 15.16
CA LYS A 74 -4.93 -8.93 14.85
C LYS A 74 -4.51 -10.06 13.91
N ALA A 75 -3.73 -9.79 12.88
CA ALA A 75 -3.24 -10.80 11.95
C ALA A 75 -2.37 -11.85 12.65
N LYS A 76 -1.47 -11.45 13.55
CA LYS A 76 -0.66 -12.39 14.35
C LYS A 76 -1.52 -13.31 15.22
N GLN A 77 -2.57 -12.75 15.84
CA GLN A 77 -3.53 -13.53 16.64
C GLN A 77 -4.35 -14.48 15.76
N GLU A 78 -4.85 -14.03 14.61
CA GLU A 78 -5.64 -14.85 13.69
C GLU A 78 -4.80 -15.99 13.06
N LEU A 79 -3.50 -15.81 12.90
CA LEU A 79 -2.57 -16.77 12.32
C LEU A 79 -1.81 -17.61 13.36
N SER A 80 -1.98 -17.34 14.65
CA SER A 80 -1.26 -18.00 15.76
C SER A 80 0.26 -18.05 15.55
N THR A 81 0.84 -16.98 15.02
CA THR A 81 2.28 -16.87 14.76
C THR A 81 2.82 -15.49 15.12
N ASP A 82 4.04 -15.45 15.62
CA ASP A 82 4.77 -14.20 15.86
C ASP A 82 5.58 -13.73 14.66
N LYS A 83 5.87 -14.62 13.71
CA LYS A 83 6.68 -14.34 12.52
C LYS A 83 5.92 -14.69 11.25
N VAL A 84 5.99 -13.79 10.28
CA VAL A 84 5.50 -14.00 8.92
C VAL A 84 6.62 -13.61 7.97
N THR A 85 6.97 -14.51 7.05
CA THR A 85 7.90 -14.23 5.97
C THR A 85 7.09 -13.86 4.73
N LEU A 86 7.44 -12.75 4.08
CA LEU A 86 6.85 -12.30 2.83
C LEU A 86 7.93 -12.27 1.76
N GLU A 87 7.64 -12.82 0.60
CA GLU A 87 8.49 -12.70 -0.58
C GLU A 87 7.86 -11.68 -1.54
N LEU A 88 8.63 -10.65 -1.90
CA LEU A 88 8.18 -9.60 -2.81
C LEU A 88 8.88 -9.74 -4.16
N LEU A 89 8.12 -10.20 -5.17
CA LEU A 89 8.62 -10.30 -6.53
C LEU A 89 8.65 -8.91 -7.18
N THR A 90 9.83 -8.50 -7.64
CA THR A 90 10.05 -7.22 -8.35
C THR A 90 10.82 -7.43 -9.64
N ARG A 91 10.96 -6.38 -10.46
CA ARG A 91 11.74 -6.43 -11.71
C ARG A 91 13.24 -6.27 -11.43
N ASP A 92 14.09 -6.84 -12.29
CA ASP A 92 15.54 -6.71 -12.22
C ASP A 92 16.03 -5.39 -12.85
N ASN A 93 15.56 -4.24 -12.34
CA ASN A 93 16.08 -2.94 -12.73
C ASN A 93 16.47 -2.11 -11.50
N ALA A 94 17.33 -1.10 -11.68
CA ALA A 94 17.93 -0.36 -10.58
C ALA A 94 16.89 0.27 -9.64
N ILE A 95 15.80 0.83 -10.19
CA ILE A 95 14.72 1.42 -9.41
C ILE A 95 14.00 0.33 -8.62
N ALA A 96 13.59 -0.76 -9.27
CA ALA A 96 12.89 -1.88 -8.65
C ALA A 96 13.72 -2.60 -7.59
N LYS A 97 15.06 -2.67 -7.74
CA LYS A 97 15.96 -3.14 -6.67
C LYS A 97 15.91 -2.20 -5.47
N LYS A 98 16.07 -0.90 -5.69
CA LYS A 98 16.07 0.11 -4.62
C LYS A 98 14.73 0.17 -3.89
N THR A 99 13.64 -0.06 -4.59
CA THR A 99 12.27 0.02 -4.04
C THR A 99 11.74 -1.30 -3.50
N GLY A 100 12.16 -2.43 -4.07
CA GLY A 100 11.77 -3.78 -3.68
C GLY A 100 12.58 -4.35 -2.51
N LEU A 101 13.85 -3.95 -2.38
CA LEU A 101 14.75 -4.39 -1.30
C LEU A 101 14.73 -3.46 -0.08
N ALA A 102 13.93 -2.39 -0.09
CA ALA A 102 13.80 -1.44 1.02
C ALA A 102 13.24 -2.06 2.33
N GLY A 103 13.06 -3.39 2.38
CA GLY A 103 12.79 -4.17 3.58
C GLY A 103 14.02 -4.81 4.25
N ASN A 104 15.22 -4.83 3.63
CA ASN A 104 16.38 -5.58 4.15
C ASN A 104 17.66 -4.76 4.36
N GLU A 105 17.67 -3.45 4.17
CA GLU A 105 18.83 -2.61 4.51
C GLU A 105 18.60 -1.87 5.83
N LYS A 106 18.60 -2.64 6.92
CA LYS A 106 19.10 -2.30 8.27
C LYS A 106 18.54 -3.27 9.32
N ALA A 107 19.31 -4.31 9.62
CA ALA A 107 19.38 -4.86 10.96
C ALA A 107 20.87 -4.94 11.33
N PRO A 108 21.36 -4.20 12.35
CA PRO A 108 22.49 -4.70 13.13
C PRO A 108 22.11 -6.00 13.85
#